data_AF-A0AAP5YCI4-F1
#
_entry.id   AF-A0AAP5YCI4-F1
#
_cell.length_a   1.000
_cell.length_b   1.000
_cell.length_c   1.000
_cell.angle_alpha   90.00
_cell.angle_beta   90.00
_cell.angle_gamma   90.00
#
_symmetry.space_group_name_H-M   'P 1'
#
loop_
_entity.id
_entity.type
_entity.pdbx_description
1 polymer ?
#
loop_
_entity_poly.entity_id
_entity_poly.type
_entity_poly.pdbx_seq_one_letter_code
_entity_poly.pdbx_strand_id
1 'polypeptide(L)'
;MYKTIQRLVGHRIYRIGPDGPCGYNSTEDNVSVLMASGDWKTIPFGGYMEVGNVVGVRRLKIMDVSALCSDDDGYEVVYTIPRYHYLVGTYLNGKCFILLYDGEVKHYLDKNADQDTKNNVIWL
;
A
#
# COMPACT_ATOMS: atom_id res chain seq x y z
N MET A 1 -5.04 -0.74 15.37
CA MET A 1 -3.86 -0.59 14.50
C MET A 1 -4.00 -1.60 13.38
N TYR A 2 -3.71 -1.20 12.14
CA TYR A 2 -3.81 -2.10 10.98
C TYR A 2 -2.70 -3.15 11.01
N LYS A 3 -3.02 -4.37 10.56
CA LYS A 3 -2.10 -5.51 10.56
C LYS A 3 -1.88 -6.09 9.17
N THR A 4 -2.96 -6.23 8.42
CA THR A 4 -2.96 -6.81 7.07
C THR A 4 -3.73 -5.93 6.10
N ILE A 5 -3.66 -6.26 4.82
CA ILE A 5 -4.41 -5.59 3.74
C ILE A 5 -5.21 -6.60 2.94
N GLN A 6 -6.27 -6.10 2.29
CA GLN A 6 -6.90 -6.76 1.15
C GLN A 6 -6.54 -6.03 -0.13
N ARG A 7 -6.16 -6.79 -1.15
CA ARG A 7 -5.98 -6.30 -2.52
C ARG A 7 -7.09 -6.86 -3.41
N LEU A 8 -7.60 -6.02 -4.32
CA LEU A 8 -8.56 -6.44 -5.34
C LEU A 8 -7.89 -6.46 -6.71
N VAL A 9 -7.62 -7.66 -7.22
CA VAL A 9 -7.04 -7.85 -8.56
C VAL A 9 -8.05 -8.60 -9.41
N GLY A 10 -8.59 -7.91 -10.44
CA GLY A 10 -9.73 -8.41 -11.21
C GLY A 10 -10.96 -8.61 -10.33
N HIS A 11 -11.36 -9.87 -10.15
CA HIS A 11 -12.50 -10.27 -9.30
C HIS A 11 -12.08 -11.03 -8.05
N ARG A 12 -10.78 -11.07 -7.72
CA ARG A 12 -10.24 -11.84 -6.60
C ARG A 12 -9.72 -10.91 -5.51
N ILE A 13 -10.01 -11.28 -4.26
CA ILE A 13 -9.46 -10.63 -3.08
C ILE A 13 -8.26 -11.45 -2.60
N TYR A 14 -7.12 -10.79 -2.48
CA TYR A 14 -5.90 -11.33 -1.89
C TYR A 14 -5.69 -10.68 -0.52
N ARG A 15 -5.35 -11.49 0.47
CA ARG A 15 -5.05 -11.02 1.84
C ARG A 15 -3.56 -11.14 2.06
N ILE A 16 -2.95 -10.07 2.54
CA ILE A 16 -1.51 -9.95 2.65
C ILE A 16 -1.15 -9.29 3.98
N GLY A 17 -0.21 -9.90 4.69
CA GLY A 17 0.43 -9.38 5.88
C GLY A 17 1.91 -9.07 5.65
N PRO A 18 2.60 -8.53 6.67
CA PRO A 18 4.02 -8.17 6.59
C PRO A 18 4.96 -9.38 6.38
N ASP A 19 4.48 -10.56 6.76
CA ASP A 19 5.18 -11.84 6.64
C ASP A 19 4.79 -12.64 5.39
N GLY A 20 3.95 -12.06 4.53
CA GLY A 20 3.54 -12.66 3.26
C GLY A 20 2.03 -12.86 3.13
N PRO A 21 1.58 -13.82 2.32
CA PRO A 21 0.17 -14.04 2.08
C PRO A 21 -0.54 -14.56 3.34
N CYS A 22 -1.73 -14.03 3.63
CA CYS A 22 -2.53 -14.45 4.78
C CYS A 22 -3.72 -15.32 4.35
N GLY A 23 -4.04 -16.34 5.15
CA GLY A 23 -5.10 -17.29 4.88
C GLY A 23 -4.74 -18.39 3.86
N TYR A 24 -5.62 -19.38 3.76
CA TYR A 24 -5.32 -20.70 3.15
C TYR A 24 -5.09 -20.72 1.63
N ASN A 25 -5.32 -19.62 0.89
CA ASN A 25 -5.34 -19.59 -0.58
C ASN A 25 -4.61 -18.39 -1.20
N SER A 26 -3.82 -17.65 -0.42
CA SER A 26 -3.08 -16.50 -0.95
C SER A 26 -1.66 -16.95 -1.33
N THR A 27 -1.26 -16.75 -2.58
CA THR A 27 0.12 -16.97 -3.06
C THR A 27 0.86 -15.67 -3.33
N GLU A 28 0.17 -14.54 -3.17
CA GLU A 28 0.65 -13.21 -3.53
C GLU A 28 1.00 -12.46 -2.26
N ASP A 29 2.25 -12.02 -2.14
CA ASP A 29 2.76 -11.22 -1.04
C ASP A 29 3.10 -9.78 -1.45
N ASN A 30 2.90 -9.46 -2.74
CA ASN A 30 3.29 -8.19 -3.31
C ASN A 30 2.14 -7.18 -3.29
N VAL A 31 2.50 -5.92 -3.41
CA VAL A 31 1.62 -4.80 -3.78
C VAL A 31 2.12 -4.18 -5.09
N SER A 32 1.22 -3.61 -5.88
CA SER A 32 1.64 -2.84 -7.07
C SER A 32 1.97 -1.41 -6.66
N VAL A 33 3.07 -0.89 -7.20
CA VAL A 33 3.53 0.47 -6.96
C VAL A 33 3.65 1.21 -8.29
N LEU A 34 3.10 2.43 -8.36
CA LEU A 34 3.27 3.31 -9.51
C LEU A 34 4.59 4.08 -9.41
N MET A 35 5.49 3.77 -10.33
CA MET A 35 6.82 4.37 -10.45
C MET A 35 6.76 5.77 -11.06
N ALA A 36 7.84 6.54 -10.93
CA ALA A 36 7.95 7.88 -11.53
C ALA A 36 7.89 7.86 -13.06
N SER A 37 8.31 6.74 -13.70
CA SER A 37 8.22 6.55 -15.15
C SER A 37 6.77 6.36 -15.65
N GLY A 38 5.80 6.15 -14.75
CA GLY A 38 4.45 5.72 -15.10
C GLY A 38 4.27 4.20 -15.14
N ASP A 39 5.36 3.43 -15.06
CA ASP A 39 5.30 1.97 -15.01
C ASP A 39 4.85 1.46 -13.64
N TRP A 40 4.32 0.25 -13.62
CA TRP A 40 3.94 -0.44 -12.39
C TRP A 40 5.00 -1.48 -12.02
N LYS A 41 5.33 -1.58 -10.73
CA LYS A 41 6.24 -2.60 -10.20
C LYS A 41 5.60 -3.31 -9.02
N THR A 42 5.72 -4.63 -8.97
CA THR A 42 5.31 -5.43 -7.82
C THR A 42 6.43 -5.48 -6.78
N ILE A 43 6.09 -5.21 -5.52
CA ILE A 43 7.04 -5.18 -4.40
C ILE A 43 6.42 -5.90 -3.20
N PRO A 44 7.16 -6.74 -2.46
CA PRO A 44 6.65 -7.40 -1.26
C PRO A 44 6.11 -6.41 -0.24
N PHE A 45 4.97 -6.74 0.37
CA PHE A 45 4.39 -5.93 1.42
C PHE A 45 5.18 -6.10 2.74
N GLY A 46 5.50 -4.98 3.38
CA GLY A 46 6.26 -4.90 4.62
C GLY A 46 5.43 -4.51 5.84
N GLY A 47 4.17 -4.12 5.66
CA GLY A 47 3.31 -3.66 6.74
C GLY A 47 3.16 -2.14 6.77
N TYR A 48 3.15 -1.58 7.97
CA TYR A 48 2.82 -0.18 8.23
C TYR A 48 3.98 0.55 8.92
N MET A 49 4.14 1.85 8.65
CA MET A 49 5.19 2.68 9.23
C MET A 49 4.64 4.04 9.66
N GLU A 50 4.83 4.39 10.94
CA GLU A 50 4.44 5.69 11.49
C GLU A 50 5.43 6.79 11.07
N VAL A 51 4.91 7.92 10.58
CA VAL A 51 5.73 8.99 9.96
C VAL A 51 5.89 10.20 10.87
N GLY A 52 5.52 10.11 12.14
CA GLY A 52 5.29 11.20 13.11
C GLY A 52 6.28 12.38 13.14
N ASN A 53 7.51 12.28 12.58
CA ASN A 53 8.39 13.42 12.27
C ASN A 53 9.44 13.15 11.18
N VAL A 54 9.23 12.16 10.28
CA VAL A 54 10.31 11.70 9.41
C VAL A 54 10.48 12.61 8.17
N VAL A 55 11.48 13.49 8.22
CA VAL A 55 11.94 14.29 7.08
C VAL A 55 12.77 13.40 6.14
N GLY A 56 12.40 13.34 4.86
CA GLY A 56 13.17 12.63 3.83
C GLY A 56 12.70 11.22 3.48
N VAL A 57 11.57 10.74 4.03
CA VAL A 57 10.96 9.48 3.57
C VAL A 57 10.55 9.61 2.11
N ARG A 58 11.14 8.78 1.26
CA ARG A 58 10.75 8.70 -0.15
C ARG A 58 9.37 8.08 -0.23
N ARG A 59 8.41 8.85 -0.74
CA ARG A 59 7.03 8.41 -0.92
C ARG A 59 6.86 7.70 -2.25
N LEU A 60 5.97 6.72 -2.25
CA LEU A 60 5.49 6.01 -3.42
C LEU A 60 3.97 5.87 -3.38
N LYS A 61 3.38 5.53 -4.51
CA LYS A 61 1.95 5.25 -4.65
C LYS A 61 1.72 3.75 -4.69
N ILE A 62 1.11 3.21 -3.63
CA ILE A 62 0.67 1.82 -3.57
C ILE A 62 -0.72 1.75 -4.19
N MET A 63 -0.85 0.98 -5.27
CA MET A 63 -2.09 0.76 -6.00
C MET A 63 -2.82 -0.46 -5.43
N ASP A 64 -4.03 -0.75 -5.96
CA ASP A 64 -4.81 -2.00 -5.82
C ASP A 64 -5.15 -2.54 -4.41
N VAL A 65 -4.76 -1.85 -3.36
CA VAL A 65 -5.28 -2.07 -2.00
C VAL A 65 -6.74 -1.64 -1.94
N SER A 66 -7.63 -2.55 -1.53
CA SER A 66 -9.06 -2.30 -1.37
C SER A 66 -9.48 -2.09 0.07
N ALA A 67 -8.74 -2.63 1.03
CA ALA A 67 -9.03 -2.46 2.45
C ALA A 67 -7.83 -2.70 3.35
N LEU A 68 -7.89 -2.14 4.56
CA LEU A 68 -6.97 -2.36 5.67
C LEU A 68 -7.71 -3.15 6.75
N CYS A 69 -7.02 -4.12 7.34
CA CYS A 69 -7.60 -5.07 8.28
C CYS A 69 -6.88 -5.01 9.64
N SER A 70 -7.61 -5.29 10.72
CA SER A 70 -7.07 -5.26 12.10
C SER A 70 -6.59 -6.62 12.61
N ASP A 71 -6.87 -7.70 11.88
CA ASP A 71 -6.51 -9.07 12.22
C ASP A 71 -5.33 -9.57 11.38
N ASP A 72 -4.71 -10.66 11.84
CA ASP A 72 -3.52 -11.25 11.21
C ASP A 72 -3.86 -12.05 9.94
N ASP A 73 -5.14 -12.37 9.74
CA ASP A 73 -5.63 -13.17 8.62
C ASP A 73 -6.27 -12.34 7.49
N GLY A 74 -6.55 -11.06 7.73
CA GLY A 74 -7.12 -10.12 6.76
C GLY A 74 -8.63 -10.27 6.52
N TYR A 75 -9.38 -10.73 7.53
CA TYR A 75 -10.85 -10.84 7.49
C TYR A 75 -11.56 -9.61 8.06
N GLU A 76 -11.01 -9.00 9.12
CA GLU A 76 -11.63 -7.90 9.86
C GLU A 76 -11.28 -6.56 9.21
N VAL A 77 -12.07 -6.16 8.21
CA VAL A 77 -11.92 -4.87 7.51
C VAL A 77 -12.29 -3.72 8.44
N VAL A 78 -11.34 -2.82 8.68
CA VAL A 78 -11.54 -1.63 9.52
C VAL A 78 -11.49 -0.32 8.71
N TYR A 79 -10.91 -0.36 7.51
CA TYR A 79 -10.86 0.79 6.61
C TYR A 79 -10.93 0.35 5.16
N THR A 80 -11.87 0.89 4.39
CA THR A 80 -12.01 0.58 2.95
C THR A 80 -11.40 1.69 2.10
N ILE A 81 -10.58 1.30 1.13
CA ILE A 81 -9.98 2.23 0.17
C ILE A 81 -10.97 2.43 -1.00
N PRO A 82 -11.38 3.68 -1.30
CA PRO A 82 -12.23 3.94 -2.45
C PRO A 82 -11.56 3.49 -3.76
N ARG A 83 -12.38 3.04 -4.72
CA ARG A 83 -11.88 2.63 -6.04
C ARG A 83 -11.12 3.77 -6.72
N TYR A 84 -10.08 3.42 -7.46
CA TYR A 84 -9.19 4.37 -8.14
C TYR A 84 -8.45 5.32 -7.20
N HIS A 85 -8.26 4.94 -5.93
CA HIS A 85 -7.31 5.64 -5.05
C HIS A 85 -6.02 4.84 -4.93
N TYR A 86 -4.93 5.56 -4.73
CA TYR A 86 -3.66 5.00 -4.27
C TYR A 86 -3.44 5.33 -2.80
N LEU A 87 -2.73 4.46 -2.08
CA LEU A 87 -2.23 4.70 -0.74
C LEU A 87 -0.82 5.29 -0.79
N VAL A 88 -0.52 6.19 0.14
CA VAL A 88 0.84 6.72 0.30
C VAL A 88 1.68 5.69 1.06
N GLY A 89 2.76 5.24 0.44
CA GLY A 89 3.71 4.31 1.03
C GLY A 89 5.15 4.78 0.97
N THR A 90 6.06 3.91 1.40
CA THR A 90 7.51 4.04 1.21
C THR A 90 8.15 2.69 0.88
N TYR A 91 9.36 2.74 0.31
CA TYR A 91 10.15 1.56 0.03
C TYR A 91 11.38 1.54 0.95
N LEU A 92 11.53 0.45 1.70
CA LEU A 92 12.64 0.24 2.62
C LEU A 92 13.01 -1.24 2.66
N ASN A 93 14.31 -1.56 2.62
CA ASN A 93 14.83 -2.92 2.74
C ASN A 93 14.15 -3.97 1.85
N GLY A 94 13.86 -3.63 0.59
CA GLY A 94 13.22 -4.57 -0.34
C GLY A 94 11.70 -4.65 -0.25
N LYS A 95 11.07 -3.99 0.73
CA LYS A 95 9.64 -4.07 0.99
C LYS A 95 8.92 -2.72 0.89
N CYS A 96 7.62 -2.77 0.65
CA CYS A 96 6.73 -1.64 0.60
C CYS A 96 5.95 -1.48 1.92
N PHE A 97 5.98 -0.30 2.52
CA PHE A 97 5.25 0.00 3.75
C PHE A 97 4.20 1.07 3.51
N ILE A 98 2.98 0.88 4.04
CA ILE A 98 1.96 1.92 4.06
C ILE A 98 2.32 2.92 5.16
N LEU A 99 2.28 4.22 4.84
CA LEU A 99 2.60 5.27 5.79
C LEU A 99 1.38 5.65 6.62
N LEU A 100 1.60 5.74 7.93
CA LEU A 100 0.65 6.25 8.92
C LEU A 100 1.06 7.65 9.37
N TYR A 101 0.08 8.53 9.47
CA TYR A 101 0.20 9.89 9.95
C TYR A 101 -0.73 10.04 11.15
N ASP A 102 -0.16 9.96 12.34
CA ASP A 102 -0.90 9.95 13.60
C ASP A 102 -1.90 8.79 13.65
N GLY A 103 -1.47 7.62 13.16
CA GLY A 103 -2.29 6.42 13.05
C GLY A 103 -3.25 6.37 11.85
N GLU A 104 -3.34 7.44 11.06
CA GLU A 104 -4.21 7.51 9.88
C GLU A 104 -3.46 7.26 8.57
N VAL A 105 -4.12 6.61 7.60
CA VAL A 105 -3.57 6.47 6.24
C VAL A 105 -3.90 7.68 5.38
N LYS A 106 -3.03 7.98 4.42
CA LYS A 106 -3.34 8.93 3.34
C LYS A 106 -3.58 8.18 2.03
N HIS A 107 -4.67 8.52 1.35
CA HIS A 107 -4.98 8.02 0.02
C HIS A 107 -5.57 9.13 -0.86
N TYR A 108 -5.33 9.05 -2.17
CA TYR A 108 -5.76 10.08 -3.12
C TYR A 108 -6.26 9.45 -4.42
N LEU A 109 -7.16 10.15 -5.10
CA LEU A 109 -7.71 9.72 -6.40
C LEU A 109 -6.60 9.69 -7.46
N ASP A 110 -6.45 8.55 -8.13
CA ASP A 110 -5.44 8.27 -9.15
C ASP A 110 -5.61 9.11 -10.42
N LYS A 111 -6.83 9.59 -10.72
CA LYS A 111 -7.07 10.51 -11.86
C LYS A 111 -6.27 11.82 -11.77
N ASN A 112 -5.78 12.15 -10.58
CA ASN A 112 -4.92 13.30 -10.31
C ASN A 112 -3.45 12.88 -10.08
N ALA A 113 -3.03 11.71 -10.57
CA ALA A 113 -1.68 11.19 -10.38
C ALA A 113 -0.58 12.15 -10.89
N ASP A 114 -0.94 13.15 -11.70
CA ASP A 114 -0.05 14.24 -12.09
C ASP A 114 -0.76 15.60 -12.11
N GLN A 115 -0.68 16.37 -11.02
CA GLN A 115 -1.00 17.80 -11.04
C GLN A 115 0.09 18.71 -10.47
N ASP A 116 1.19 18.16 -9.95
CA ASP A 116 2.24 19.03 -9.37
C ASP A 116 3.64 18.41 -9.33
N THR A 117 3.89 17.23 -9.96
CA THR A 117 5.21 16.53 -9.94
C THR A 117 5.84 16.28 -8.55
N LYS A 118 5.15 16.59 -7.44
CA LYS A 118 5.73 16.62 -6.07
C LYS A 118 5.70 15.30 -5.29
N ASN A 119 5.06 14.24 -5.78
CA ASN A 119 4.78 13.05 -4.96
C ASN A 119 4.96 11.70 -5.68
N ASN A 120 6.08 11.50 -6.38
CA ASN A 120 6.55 10.15 -6.76
C ASN A 120 7.98 10.19 -7.26
N VAL A 121 8.94 9.77 -6.43
CA VAL A 121 10.37 9.94 -6.75
C VAL A 121 11.17 8.68 -6.42
N ILE A 122 10.66 7.53 -6.84
CA ILE A 122 11.47 6.33 -6.87
C ILE A 122 11.76 5.99 -8.33
N TRP A 123 13.05 6.10 -8.67
CA TRP A 123 13.69 5.39 -9.78
C TRP A 123 14.25 4.11 -9.14
N LEU A 124 13.53 2.99 -9.23
CA LEU A 124 14.10 1.67 -8.88
C LEU A 124 14.75 1.06 -10.12
#